data_AF-A0A7X7EZT2-F1
#
_entry.id   AF-A0A7X7EZT2-F1
#
_cell.length_a   1.000
_cell.length_b   1.000
_cell.length_c   1.000
_cell.angle_alpha   90.00
_cell.angle_beta   90.00
_cell.angle_gamma   90.00
#
_symmetry.space_group_name_H-M   'P 1'
#
loop_
_entity.id
_entity.type
_entity.pdbx_description
1 polymer ?
#
loop_
_entity_poly.entity_id
_entity_poly.type
_entity_poly.pdbx_seq_one_letter_code
_entity_poly.pdbx_strand_id
1 'polypeptide(L)'
;LLIAGDVHPAGGIGDCHTLLFHSTDDGRSWSVRSGLTGVDENKGDEVALLETRPGELLCLLRDRQRKDIYRYWSRDGGRTWSERASIRDMLDCTLQRPFLTRVSDDVILLSGRDFGRKEVVAFVSRDGGRTFAERRTIDSYQGDGGYTAAVRLDDSSVRIVWYADRRATLNMPDVKAARLTIPARSVDASPLFSFGLVADVQYADKPDRPPRLYRDSLERLRECVTELNRHPLDFTIQLGDLIDGNIGPEKTREDLDRVMSEFARLDKRLYHVAGNHCLNAGREEIEEKLGLDRAYYDFTPDGVEGWRLIVLDGNDAGYGVLGEEQTAWLKQTLDAARRRNERVILFNHFAVLKKAAARHRMKTPEPLQSIITRSGCVVAYFAGHDHAGGYAEEGGIQHVTFHGMVESGWRNAYAIVYVFQDRIEIRGFGAVPSRRLALLAPALPKTAERGARAADRDRVTAPAAGSGKH
;
A
#
# COMPACT_ATOMS: atom_id res chain seq x y z
N LEU A 1 -22.21 12.17 17.73
CA LEU A 1 -21.75 10.83 18.17
C LEU A 1 -22.56 9.74 17.46
N LEU A 2 -21.97 8.57 17.23
CA LEU A 2 -22.63 7.39 16.70
C LEU A 2 -22.36 6.19 17.60
N ILE A 3 -23.38 5.37 17.85
CA ILE A 3 -23.24 4.08 18.51
C ILE A 3 -24.08 3.04 17.76
N ALA A 4 -23.61 1.80 17.71
CA ALA A 4 -24.40 0.67 17.27
C ALA A 4 -24.74 -0.21 18.46
N GLY A 5 -25.94 -0.76 18.47
CA GLY A 5 -26.40 -1.65 19.54
C GLY A 5 -27.40 -2.67 19.03
N ASP A 6 -27.38 -3.84 19.65
CA ASP A 6 -28.31 -4.92 19.36
C ASP A 6 -29.57 -4.77 20.20
N VAL A 7 -30.72 -4.94 19.57
CA VAL A 7 -32.03 -4.88 20.19
C VAL A 7 -32.54 -6.30 20.36
N HIS A 8 -32.76 -6.67 21.61
CA HIS A 8 -33.29 -7.98 21.99
C HIS A 8 -34.79 -7.89 22.29
N PRO A 9 -35.57 -8.94 21.95
CA PRO A 9 -36.97 -9.03 22.36
C PRO A 9 -37.08 -9.17 23.88
N ALA A 10 -38.21 -8.73 24.44
CA ALA A 10 -38.51 -8.89 25.85
C ALA A 10 -38.46 -10.38 26.24
N GLY A 11 -37.60 -10.72 27.22
CA GLY A 11 -37.37 -12.11 27.66
C GLY A 11 -36.25 -12.85 26.93
N GLY A 12 -35.55 -12.22 25.97
CA GLY A 12 -34.36 -12.77 25.31
C GLY A 12 -34.62 -13.85 24.25
N ILE A 13 -35.88 -14.27 24.10
CA ILE A 13 -36.35 -15.27 23.12
C ILE A 13 -37.02 -14.53 21.95
N GLY A 14 -36.49 -14.73 20.74
CA GLY A 14 -36.97 -14.10 19.49
C GLY A 14 -35.84 -13.46 18.67
N ASP A 15 -36.21 -12.62 17.70
CA ASP A 15 -35.29 -12.09 16.69
C ASP A 15 -34.49 -10.88 17.15
N CYS A 16 -33.17 -10.98 17.00
CA CYS A 16 -32.23 -9.91 17.36
C CYS A 16 -31.82 -9.13 16.12
N HIS A 17 -31.86 -7.80 16.23
CA HIS A 17 -31.48 -6.91 15.16
C HIS A 17 -30.62 -5.75 15.66
N THR A 18 -29.75 -5.23 14.81
CA THR A 18 -28.80 -4.19 15.16
C THR A 18 -29.27 -2.84 14.63
N LEU A 19 -29.28 -1.83 15.50
CA LEU A 19 -29.61 -0.45 15.18
C LEU A 19 -28.37 0.44 15.30
N LEU A 20 -28.30 1.46 14.44
CA LEU A 20 -27.40 2.58 14.61
C LEU A 20 -28.17 3.74 15.26
N PHE A 21 -27.61 4.30 16.32
CA PHE A 21 -28.12 5.50 16.97
C PHE A 21 -27.17 6.66 16.74
N HIS A 22 -27.73 7.87 16.72
CA HIS A 22 -26.94 9.09 16.67
C HIS A 22 -27.39 10.10 17.70
N SER A 23 -26.42 10.90 18.13
CA SER A 23 -26.63 12.07 18.98
C SER A 23 -25.96 13.28 18.34
N THR A 24 -26.68 14.40 18.34
CA THR A 24 -26.21 15.72 17.89
C THR A 24 -25.93 16.67 19.05
N ASP A 25 -26.01 16.20 20.29
CA ASP A 25 -25.95 17.00 21.52
C ASP A 25 -25.00 16.38 22.57
N ASP A 26 -23.84 15.89 22.09
CA ASP A 26 -22.79 15.28 22.90
C ASP A 26 -23.26 14.11 23.78
N GLY A 27 -24.20 13.32 23.27
CA GLY A 27 -24.67 12.08 23.89
C GLY A 27 -25.79 12.27 24.91
N ARG A 28 -26.35 13.49 25.03
CA ARG A 28 -27.47 13.77 25.95
C ARG A 28 -28.78 13.15 25.47
N SER A 29 -29.03 13.17 24.16
CA SER A 29 -30.18 12.50 23.53
C SER A 29 -29.74 11.67 22.34
N TRP A 30 -30.48 10.59 22.09
CA TRP A 30 -30.18 9.61 21.04
C TRP A 30 -31.43 9.35 20.22
N SER A 31 -31.27 9.27 18.90
CA SER A 31 -32.32 8.83 17.98
C SER A 31 -31.80 7.75 17.05
N VAL A 32 -32.71 6.86 16.64
CA VAL A 32 -32.40 5.81 15.66
C VAL A 32 -32.04 6.48 14.33
N ARG A 33 -30.88 6.14 13.79
CA ARG A 33 -30.38 6.64 12.50
C ARG A 33 -30.70 5.70 11.35
N SER A 34 -30.52 4.39 11.56
CA SER A 34 -30.78 3.35 10.58
C SER A 34 -30.86 1.97 11.25
N GLY A 35 -31.57 1.03 10.62
CA GLY A 35 -31.44 -0.40 10.94
C GLY A 35 -30.31 -1.02 10.12
N LEU A 36 -29.35 -1.68 10.78
CA LEU A 36 -28.27 -2.42 10.12
C LEU A 36 -28.73 -3.82 9.68
N THR A 37 -29.59 -4.45 10.49
CA THR A 37 -30.25 -5.72 10.14
C THR A 37 -31.75 -5.62 10.37
N GLY A 38 -32.54 -6.38 9.62
CA GLY A 38 -33.99 -6.45 9.81
C GLY A 38 -34.40 -7.29 11.01
N VAL A 39 -35.61 -7.05 11.53
CA VAL A 39 -36.21 -7.84 12.62
C VAL A 39 -36.42 -9.29 12.18
N ASP A 40 -36.96 -9.52 10.98
CA ASP A 40 -37.29 -10.87 10.47
C ASP A 40 -36.05 -11.70 10.07
N GLU A 41 -34.88 -11.08 10.04
CA GLU A 41 -33.67 -11.73 9.54
C GLU A 41 -32.93 -12.53 10.62
N ASN A 42 -33.13 -12.20 11.89
CA ASN A 42 -32.46 -12.82 13.05
C ASN A 42 -30.91 -12.89 12.92
N LYS A 43 -30.32 -11.82 12.38
CA LYS A 43 -28.92 -11.77 11.92
C LYS A 43 -28.00 -10.86 12.73
N GLY A 44 -28.50 -10.09 13.68
CA GLY A 44 -27.66 -9.14 14.44
C GLY A 44 -27.42 -9.61 15.87
N ASP A 45 -26.18 -9.89 16.25
CA ASP A 45 -25.82 -10.19 17.63
C ASP A 45 -24.31 -9.95 17.88
N GLU A 46 -23.96 -8.95 18.68
CA GLU A 46 -22.62 -8.43 18.94
C GLU A 46 -22.03 -7.61 17.77
N VAL A 47 -22.22 -6.29 17.87
CA VAL A 47 -21.75 -5.30 16.90
C VAL A 47 -20.51 -4.52 17.36
N ALA A 48 -19.61 -4.21 16.41
CA ALA A 48 -18.55 -3.22 16.54
C ALA A 48 -18.69 -2.15 15.45
N LEU A 49 -18.50 -0.88 15.82
CA LEU A 49 -18.58 0.26 14.92
C LEU A 49 -17.32 1.12 15.05
N LEU A 50 -16.75 1.53 13.92
CA LEU A 50 -15.67 2.50 13.88
C LEU A 50 -15.77 3.35 12.60
N GLU A 51 -15.66 4.66 12.73
CA GLU A 51 -15.35 5.51 11.57
C GLU A 51 -13.89 5.27 11.19
N THR A 52 -13.61 4.72 10.01
CA THR A 52 -12.25 4.34 9.56
C THR A 52 -11.56 5.49 8.83
N ARG A 53 -12.33 6.36 8.19
CA ARG A 53 -11.91 7.63 7.56
C ARG A 53 -13.07 8.62 7.68
N PRO A 54 -12.84 9.95 7.55
CA PRO A 54 -13.93 10.92 7.57
C PRO A 54 -15.06 10.52 6.62
N GLY A 55 -16.25 10.25 7.16
CA GLY A 55 -17.45 9.85 6.41
C GLY A 55 -17.54 8.37 6.04
N GLU A 56 -16.51 7.55 6.26
CA GLU A 56 -16.52 6.09 6.00
C GLU A 56 -16.63 5.32 7.33
N LEU A 57 -17.76 4.66 7.54
CA LEU A 57 -18.02 3.81 8.71
C LEU A 57 -17.81 2.34 8.37
N LEU A 58 -17.09 1.64 9.24
CA LEU A 58 -16.98 0.19 9.28
C LEU A 58 -17.85 -0.36 10.40
N CYS A 59 -18.71 -1.31 10.07
CA CYS A 59 -19.42 -2.11 11.05
C CYS A 59 -19.05 -3.58 10.91
N LEU A 60 -18.69 -4.23 12.02
CA LEU A 60 -18.50 -5.67 12.11
C LEU A 60 -19.59 -6.26 13.00
N LEU A 61 -20.20 -7.34 12.57
CA LEU A 61 -21.37 -7.92 13.22
C LEU A 61 -21.29 -9.44 13.17
N ARG A 62 -21.36 -10.10 14.33
CA ARG A 62 -21.55 -11.55 14.36
C ARG A 62 -23.04 -11.85 14.16
N ASP A 63 -23.36 -12.95 13.48
CA ASP A 63 -24.74 -13.44 13.46
C ASP A 63 -25.13 -14.14 14.76
N ARG A 64 -26.42 -14.10 15.11
CA ARG A 64 -26.96 -14.74 16.33
C ARG A 64 -26.69 -16.25 16.39
N GLN A 65 -26.65 -16.94 15.25
CA GLN A 65 -26.41 -18.38 15.14
C GLN A 65 -24.93 -18.77 15.37
N ARG A 66 -24.04 -17.79 15.56
CA ARG A 66 -22.59 -17.97 15.69
C ARG A 66 -21.97 -18.68 14.48
N LYS A 67 -22.57 -18.55 13.30
CA LYS A 67 -22.10 -19.21 12.08
C LYS A 67 -21.03 -18.39 11.36
N ASP A 68 -21.14 -17.06 11.45
CA ASP A 68 -20.34 -16.15 10.65
C ASP A 68 -20.15 -14.80 11.36
N ILE A 69 -19.23 -14.01 10.79
CA ILE A 69 -19.02 -12.60 11.12
C ILE A 69 -19.01 -11.80 9.83
N TYR A 70 -19.82 -10.75 9.81
CA TYR A 70 -20.09 -9.93 8.65
C TYR A 70 -19.50 -8.54 8.80
N ARG A 71 -19.17 -7.96 7.64
CA ARG A 71 -18.74 -6.58 7.49
C ARG A 71 -19.76 -5.80 6.67
N TYR A 72 -20.00 -4.57 7.10
CA TYR A 72 -20.80 -3.55 6.42
C TYR A 72 -20.02 -2.24 6.33
N TRP A 73 -20.25 -1.51 5.24
CA TRP A 73 -19.70 -0.18 5.02
C TRP A 73 -20.81 0.85 4.88
N SER A 74 -20.58 2.06 5.38
CA SER A 74 -21.41 3.22 5.10
C SER A 74 -20.56 4.42 4.72
N ARG A 75 -21.02 5.20 3.73
CA ARG A 75 -20.35 6.41 3.23
C ARG A 75 -21.19 7.68 3.37
N ASP A 76 -22.38 7.56 3.95
CA ASP A 76 -23.34 8.65 4.18
C ASP A 76 -23.57 8.89 5.67
N GLY A 77 -22.56 8.53 6.48
CA GLY A 77 -22.58 8.62 7.92
C GLY A 77 -23.55 7.63 8.58
N GLY A 78 -23.78 6.46 7.98
CA GLY A 78 -24.60 5.41 8.58
C GLY A 78 -26.10 5.56 8.32
N ARG A 79 -26.49 6.19 7.21
CA ARG A 79 -27.91 6.21 6.78
C ARG A 79 -28.21 4.97 5.93
N THR A 80 -27.28 4.60 5.06
CA THR A 80 -27.34 3.38 4.26
C THR A 80 -26.09 2.52 4.47
N TRP A 81 -26.22 1.22 4.20
CA TRP A 81 -25.18 0.23 4.42
C TRP A 81 -24.98 -0.62 3.16
N SER A 82 -23.73 -1.04 2.92
CA SER A 82 -23.39 -1.99 1.86
C SER A 82 -24.08 -3.35 2.08
N GLU A 83 -24.07 -4.18 1.04
CA GLU A 83 -24.35 -5.61 1.22
C GLU A 83 -23.39 -6.22 2.26
N ARG A 84 -23.89 -7.21 3.01
CA ARG A 84 -23.11 -7.91 4.03
C ARG A 84 -22.04 -8.78 3.36
N ALA A 85 -20.80 -8.68 3.82
CA ALA A 85 -19.70 -9.53 3.36
C ALA A 85 -19.17 -10.37 4.52
N SER A 86 -19.08 -11.71 4.37
CA SER A 86 -18.41 -12.55 5.37
C SER A 86 -16.93 -12.20 5.43
N ILE A 87 -16.39 -12.14 6.65
CA ILE A 87 -14.95 -12.02 6.91
C ILE A 87 -14.40 -13.21 7.70
N ARG A 88 -15.19 -14.26 7.89
CA ARG A 88 -14.79 -15.44 8.68
C ARG A 88 -13.49 -16.07 8.18
N ASP A 89 -13.38 -16.28 6.87
CA ASP A 89 -12.17 -16.90 6.27
C ASP A 89 -10.93 -16.03 6.48
N MET A 90 -11.09 -14.70 6.47
CA MET A 90 -10.01 -13.76 6.72
C MET A 90 -9.50 -13.83 8.17
N LEU A 91 -10.40 -14.03 9.12
CA LEU A 91 -10.07 -14.09 10.55
C LEU A 91 -9.70 -15.49 11.04
N ASP A 92 -9.93 -16.51 10.21
CA ASP A 92 -9.83 -17.92 10.58
C ASP A 92 -10.65 -18.24 11.86
N CYS A 93 -11.78 -17.55 12.06
CA CYS A 93 -12.72 -17.82 13.15
C CYS A 93 -14.03 -17.08 12.95
N THR A 94 -15.08 -17.58 13.59
CA THR A 94 -16.27 -16.77 13.87
C THR A 94 -16.00 -15.95 15.12
N LEU A 95 -15.41 -14.78 14.94
CA LEU A 95 -15.06 -13.87 16.02
C LEU A 95 -16.32 -13.41 16.75
N GLN A 96 -16.37 -13.64 18.06
CA GLN A 96 -17.44 -13.14 18.93
C GLN A 96 -16.96 -11.92 19.70
N ARG A 97 -17.92 -11.06 20.06
CA ARG A 97 -17.68 -9.74 20.65
C ARG A 97 -16.57 -8.99 19.90
N PRO A 98 -16.75 -8.69 18.60
CA PRO A 98 -15.79 -7.84 17.91
C PRO A 98 -15.69 -6.49 18.64
N PHE A 99 -14.46 -6.00 18.78
CA PHE A 99 -14.19 -4.69 19.36
C PHE A 99 -13.13 -3.99 18.51
N LEU A 100 -13.50 -2.87 17.91
CA LEU A 100 -12.63 -2.06 17.06
C LEU A 100 -12.02 -0.92 17.88
N THR A 101 -10.72 -0.71 17.72
CA THR A 101 -9.99 0.39 18.36
C THR A 101 -9.07 1.05 17.35
N ARG A 102 -9.24 2.35 17.14
CA ARG A 102 -8.29 3.16 16.37
C ARG A 102 -7.03 3.36 17.20
N VAL A 103 -5.90 2.85 16.71
CA VAL A 103 -4.58 2.94 17.36
C VAL A 103 -3.82 4.17 16.85
N SER A 104 -3.85 4.39 15.55
CA SER A 104 -3.36 5.61 14.89
C SER A 104 -4.25 5.92 13.67
N ASP A 105 -3.88 6.89 12.84
CA ASP A 105 -4.66 7.26 11.66
C ASP A 105 -4.85 6.08 10.69
N ASP A 106 -3.85 5.19 10.64
CA ASP A 106 -3.77 4.10 9.69
C ASP A 106 -3.89 2.71 10.32
N VAL A 107 -3.87 2.62 11.65
CA VAL A 107 -3.85 1.34 12.37
C VAL A 107 -5.13 1.15 13.15
N ILE A 108 -5.83 0.07 12.85
CA ILE A 108 -7.03 -0.37 13.56
C ILE A 108 -6.76 -1.73 14.19
N LEU A 109 -6.99 -1.84 15.49
CA LEU A 109 -7.00 -3.10 16.21
C LEU A 109 -8.43 -3.65 16.21
N LEU A 110 -8.60 -4.89 15.75
CA LEU A 110 -9.80 -5.69 16.00
C LEU A 110 -9.46 -6.70 17.08
N SER A 111 -10.24 -6.77 18.14
CA SER A 111 -10.13 -7.80 19.16
C SER A 111 -11.47 -8.49 19.39
N GLY A 112 -11.42 -9.66 20.02
CA GLY A 112 -12.60 -10.41 20.42
C GLY A 112 -12.20 -11.80 20.89
N ARG A 113 -13.16 -12.73 20.90
CA ARG A 113 -12.90 -14.14 21.24
C ARG A 113 -13.14 -15.08 20.08
N ASP A 114 -12.22 -16.02 19.90
CA ASP A 114 -12.48 -17.24 19.16
C ASP A 114 -13.16 -18.22 20.13
N PHE A 115 -14.48 -18.33 20.03
CA PHE A 115 -15.26 -19.19 20.91
C PHE A 115 -14.97 -20.69 20.69
N GLY A 116 -14.63 -21.08 19.45
CA GLY A 116 -14.35 -22.47 19.11
C GLY A 116 -13.04 -22.95 19.74
N ARG A 117 -12.00 -22.11 19.69
CA ARG A 117 -10.68 -22.42 20.29
C ARG A 117 -10.53 -21.97 21.74
N LYS A 118 -11.51 -21.24 22.27
CA LYS A 118 -11.46 -20.61 23.61
C LYS A 118 -10.25 -19.69 23.76
N GLU A 119 -10.02 -18.85 22.75
CA GLU A 119 -8.91 -17.90 22.71
C GLU A 119 -9.42 -16.45 22.74
N VAL A 120 -8.65 -15.59 23.40
CA VAL A 120 -8.75 -14.14 23.24
C VAL A 120 -7.80 -13.76 22.12
N VAL A 121 -8.31 -13.12 21.08
CA VAL A 121 -7.54 -12.86 19.86
C VAL A 121 -7.59 -11.38 19.48
N ALA A 122 -6.52 -10.94 18.83
CA ALA A 122 -6.40 -9.64 18.21
C ALA A 122 -5.92 -9.75 16.76
N PHE A 123 -6.32 -8.80 15.95
CA PHE A 123 -5.94 -8.62 14.56
C PHE A 123 -5.62 -7.16 14.30
N VAL A 124 -4.62 -6.91 13.47
CA VAL A 124 -4.26 -5.55 13.05
C VAL A 124 -4.70 -5.33 11.61
N SER A 125 -5.36 -4.21 11.37
CA SER A 125 -5.62 -3.67 10.03
C SER A 125 -4.80 -2.40 9.83
N ARG A 126 -4.20 -2.30 8.64
CA ARG A 126 -3.37 -1.15 8.20
C ARG A 126 -3.90 -0.49 6.91
N ASP A 127 -5.08 -0.89 6.48
CA ASP A 127 -5.71 -0.49 5.20
C ASP A 127 -7.13 0.05 5.42
N GLY A 128 -7.36 0.62 6.61
CA GLY A 128 -8.64 1.20 7.01
C GLY A 128 -9.73 0.15 7.27
N GLY A 129 -9.38 -1.06 7.71
CA GLY A 129 -10.33 -2.13 8.06
C GLY A 129 -10.73 -3.05 6.89
N ARG A 130 -10.01 -2.98 5.76
CA ARG A 130 -10.26 -3.84 4.58
C ARG A 130 -9.68 -5.24 4.78
N THR A 131 -8.54 -5.37 5.45
CA THR A 131 -7.93 -6.65 5.83
C THR A 131 -7.51 -6.66 7.30
N PHE A 132 -7.59 -7.85 7.91
CA PHE A 132 -7.20 -8.14 9.29
C PHE A 132 -6.29 -9.38 9.30
N ALA A 133 -5.06 -9.22 8.80
CA ALA A 133 -4.17 -10.34 8.50
C ALA A 133 -3.29 -10.81 9.69
N GLU A 134 -3.05 -9.93 10.68
CA GLU A 134 -2.10 -10.20 11.77
C GLU A 134 -2.79 -10.81 13.01
N ARG A 135 -3.27 -12.07 12.93
CA ARG A 135 -3.87 -12.77 14.09
C ARG A 135 -2.84 -13.00 15.20
N ARG A 136 -3.20 -12.65 16.44
CA ARG A 136 -2.44 -12.93 17.66
C ARG A 136 -3.38 -13.46 18.74
N THR A 137 -3.04 -14.60 19.32
CA THR A 137 -3.66 -15.09 20.56
C THR A 137 -3.05 -14.33 21.75
N ILE A 138 -3.89 -13.67 22.54
CA ILE A 138 -3.53 -12.88 23.72
C ILE A 138 -3.55 -13.77 24.98
N ASP A 139 -4.59 -14.60 25.09
CA ASP A 139 -4.85 -15.46 26.24
C ASP A 139 -5.76 -16.62 25.81
N SER A 140 -5.92 -17.63 26.67
CA SER A 140 -6.91 -18.69 26.51
C SER A 140 -7.75 -18.85 27.77
N TYR A 141 -8.96 -19.38 27.61
CA TYR A 141 -9.92 -19.61 28.70
C TYR A 141 -10.52 -21.03 28.59
N GLN A 142 -11.21 -21.49 29.63
CA GLN A 142 -11.70 -22.87 29.70
C GLN A 142 -13.23 -22.93 29.59
N GLY A 143 -13.93 -22.26 30.50
CA GLY A 143 -15.39 -22.18 30.52
C GLY A 143 -15.90 -21.04 29.65
N ASP A 144 -16.14 -19.89 30.27
CA ASP A 144 -16.60 -18.67 29.62
C ASP A 144 -15.59 -17.52 29.82
N GLY A 145 -15.50 -16.66 28.81
CA GLY A 145 -14.47 -15.63 28.79
C GLY A 145 -14.25 -15.01 27.41
N GLY A 146 -13.34 -14.03 27.38
CA GLY A 146 -12.79 -13.43 26.17
C GLY A 146 -13.55 -12.25 25.60
N TYR A 147 -14.55 -11.69 26.31
CA TYR A 147 -15.14 -10.43 25.90
C TYR A 147 -14.14 -9.30 26.12
N THR A 148 -13.64 -8.73 25.02
CA THR A 148 -12.62 -7.69 25.08
C THR A 148 -13.23 -6.30 25.11
N ALA A 149 -12.50 -5.39 25.75
CA ALA A 149 -12.60 -3.95 25.55
C ALA A 149 -11.19 -3.37 25.48
N ALA A 150 -10.98 -2.35 24.68
CA ALA A 150 -9.65 -1.81 24.45
C ALA A 150 -9.68 -0.28 24.36
N VAL A 151 -8.63 0.35 24.89
CA VAL A 151 -8.43 1.80 24.84
C VAL A 151 -7.02 2.09 24.33
N ARG A 152 -6.92 3.00 23.36
CA ARG A 152 -5.64 3.52 22.87
C ARG A 152 -4.94 4.25 24.01
N LEU A 153 -3.65 3.97 24.20
CA LEU A 153 -2.79 4.67 25.15
C LEU A 153 -1.95 5.75 24.46
N ASP A 154 -1.41 5.40 23.29
CA ASP A 154 -0.58 6.23 22.42
C ASP A 154 -0.67 5.71 20.98
N ASP A 155 0.12 6.27 20.05
CA ASP A 155 0.06 5.96 18.61
C ASP A 155 0.56 4.55 18.24
N SER A 156 1.08 3.82 19.23
CA SER A 156 1.69 2.50 19.06
C SER A 156 1.21 1.47 20.07
N SER A 157 0.34 1.85 21.02
CA SER A 157 -0.04 0.94 22.09
C SER A 157 -1.46 1.09 22.59
N VAL A 158 -2.01 -0.04 23.02
CA VAL A 158 -3.39 -0.20 23.46
C VAL A 158 -3.39 -0.95 24.79
N ARG A 159 -4.25 -0.51 25.72
CA ARG A 159 -4.63 -1.31 26.89
C ARG A 159 -5.86 -2.11 26.50
N ILE A 160 -5.74 -3.44 26.52
CA ILE A 160 -6.86 -4.35 26.34
C ILE A 160 -7.20 -5.02 27.66
N VAL A 161 -8.48 -5.15 27.94
CA VAL A 161 -9.05 -5.84 29.09
C VAL A 161 -10.04 -6.90 28.63
N TRP A 162 -10.13 -8.01 29.34
CA TRP A 162 -11.09 -9.07 29.09
C TRP A 162 -11.42 -9.80 30.38
N TYR A 163 -12.61 -10.41 30.46
CA TYR A 163 -12.87 -11.39 31.53
C TYR A 163 -12.53 -12.80 31.06
N ALA A 164 -12.06 -13.65 31.97
CA ALA A 164 -11.89 -15.07 31.74
C ALA A 164 -11.75 -15.80 33.08
N ASP A 165 -11.95 -17.12 33.10
CA ASP A 165 -11.67 -17.93 34.28
C ASP A 165 -10.23 -17.72 34.82
N ARG A 166 -10.09 -17.76 36.14
CA ARG A 166 -8.78 -17.79 36.81
C ARG A 166 -7.99 -19.01 36.36
N ARG A 167 -6.69 -18.83 36.10
CA ARG A 167 -5.80 -19.91 35.64
C ARG A 167 -5.75 -21.12 36.59
N ALA A 168 -5.96 -20.90 37.88
CA ALA A 168 -5.92 -21.93 38.92
C ALA A 168 -7.29 -22.52 39.30
N THR A 169 -8.41 -21.92 38.87
CA THR A 169 -9.77 -22.32 39.29
C THR A 169 -10.77 -22.14 38.17
N LEU A 170 -11.29 -23.25 37.67
CA LEU A 170 -12.35 -23.28 36.67
C LEU A 170 -13.62 -22.59 37.20
N ASN A 171 -14.34 -21.86 36.34
CA ASN A 171 -15.62 -21.18 36.65
C ASN A 171 -15.54 -20.06 37.70
N MET A 172 -14.34 -19.56 38.01
CA MET A 172 -14.15 -18.35 38.83
C MET A 172 -13.72 -17.21 37.90
N PRO A 173 -14.62 -16.29 37.51
CA PRO A 173 -14.29 -15.22 36.57
C PRO A 173 -13.29 -14.23 37.19
N ASP A 174 -12.40 -13.73 36.36
CA ASP A 174 -11.41 -12.70 36.67
C ASP A 174 -11.33 -11.68 35.53
N VAL A 175 -10.90 -10.46 35.82
CA VAL A 175 -10.65 -9.43 34.81
C VAL A 175 -9.16 -9.34 34.58
N LYS A 176 -8.74 -9.66 33.36
CA LYS A 176 -7.36 -9.66 32.92
C LYS A 176 -7.10 -8.46 32.03
N ALA A 177 -5.84 -8.04 31.96
CA ALA A 177 -5.43 -6.91 31.14
C ALA A 177 -4.03 -7.14 30.56
N ALA A 178 -3.81 -6.62 29.35
CA ALA A 178 -2.51 -6.59 28.70
C ALA A 178 -2.27 -5.23 28.03
N ARG A 179 -1.00 -4.85 27.93
CA ARG A 179 -0.59 -3.79 27.00
C ARG A 179 -0.19 -4.48 25.71
N LEU A 180 -0.86 -4.14 24.61
CA LEU A 180 -0.44 -4.53 23.28
C LEU A 180 0.37 -3.38 22.69
N THR A 181 1.63 -3.65 22.36
CA THR A 181 2.42 -2.76 21.51
C THR A 181 2.19 -3.19 20.07
N ILE A 182 1.57 -2.32 19.29
CA ILE A 182 1.33 -2.51 17.87
C ILE A 182 2.35 -1.59 17.19
N PRO A 183 3.52 -2.14 16.80
CA PRO A 183 4.50 -1.31 16.14
C PRO A 183 3.85 -0.64 14.92
N ALA A 184 4.04 0.66 14.80
CA ALA A 184 3.90 1.29 13.50
C ALA A 184 4.83 0.57 12.51
N ARG A 185 4.53 0.62 11.21
CA ARG A 185 5.40 0.01 10.17
C ARG A 185 6.84 0.39 10.50
N SER A 186 7.71 -0.62 10.68
CA SER A 186 9.09 -0.53 11.21
C SER A 186 9.61 0.91 11.37
N VAL A 187 9.40 1.47 12.56
CA VAL A 187 9.77 2.84 12.95
C VAL A 187 11.26 2.96 13.30
N ASP A 188 12.04 1.88 13.26
CA ASP A 188 13.46 1.96 13.62
C ASP A 188 14.32 2.72 12.59
N ALA A 189 13.74 3.15 11.46
CA ALA A 189 14.34 4.14 10.57
C ALA A 189 13.24 5.03 9.99
N SER A 190 13.42 6.35 10.01
CA SER A 190 12.67 7.25 9.14
C SER A 190 12.96 6.92 7.67
N PRO A 191 11.98 7.02 6.75
CA PRO A 191 12.27 6.92 5.33
C PRO A 191 13.28 8.00 4.94
N LEU A 192 14.20 7.67 4.04
CA LEU A 192 15.11 8.63 3.43
C LEU A 192 14.33 9.65 2.61
N PHE A 193 13.31 9.18 1.89
CA PHE A 193 12.30 9.98 1.21
C PHE A 193 11.04 9.15 0.95
N SER A 194 9.95 9.82 0.63
CA SER A 194 8.66 9.24 0.32
C SER A 194 7.95 9.98 -0.80
N PHE A 195 7.14 9.28 -1.57
CA PHE A 195 6.41 9.89 -2.68
C PHE A 195 5.08 9.22 -2.97
N GLY A 196 4.15 10.04 -3.46
CA GLY A 196 2.87 9.57 -4.00
C GLY A 196 3.05 8.98 -5.39
N LEU A 197 2.26 7.96 -5.72
CA LEU A 197 2.33 7.30 -7.02
C LEU A 197 0.94 6.89 -7.52
N VAL A 198 0.65 7.20 -8.78
CA VAL A 198 -0.56 6.79 -9.49
C VAL A 198 -0.25 6.37 -10.93
N ALA A 199 -1.03 5.45 -11.50
CA ALA A 199 -0.85 4.96 -12.86
C ALA A 199 -2.20 4.86 -13.58
N ASP A 200 -2.18 5.13 -14.89
CA ASP A 200 -3.30 4.89 -15.82
C ASP A 200 -4.64 5.46 -15.32
N VAL A 201 -4.64 6.78 -15.06
CA VAL A 201 -5.88 7.53 -14.77
C VAL A 201 -6.84 7.37 -15.94
N GLN A 202 -6.34 7.45 -17.17
CA GLN A 202 -7.06 7.27 -18.44
C GLN A 202 -8.43 7.96 -18.43
N TYR A 203 -8.49 9.21 -17.97
CA TYR A 203 -9.74 9.96 -18.03
C TYR A 203 -10.16 10.21 -19.48
N ALA A 204 -11.46 10.18 -19.73
CA ALA A 204 -12.06 10.71 -20.95
C ALA A 204 -13.54 10.99 -20.73
N ASP A 205 -14.05 12.12 -21.22
CA ASP A 205 -15.48 12.40 -21.22
C ASP A 205 -16.20 11.67 -22.37
N LYS A 206 -16.35 10.35 -22.21
CA LYS A 206 -17.03 9.46 -23.16
C LYS A 206 -17.69 8.27 -22.45
N PRO A 207 -18.59 7.53 -23.10
CA PRO A 207 -19.19 6.32 -22.52
C PRO A 207 -18.12 5.31 -22.08
N ASP A 208 -18.35 4.69 -20.92
CA ASP A 208 -17.45 3.68 -20.37
C ASP A 208 -17.32 2.47 -21.29
N ARG A 209 -16.16 1.81 -21.20
CA ARG A 209 -15.90 0.53 -21.85
C ARG A 209 -15.41 -0.46 -20.79
N PRO A 210 -16.32 -1.10 -20.04
CA PRO A 210 -15.94 -2.00 -18.96
C PRO A 210 -14.86 -3.02 -19.38
N PRO A 211 -13.82 -3.24 -18.56
CA PRO A 211 -13.70 -2.76 -17.18
C PRO A 211 -13.25 -1.30 -17.01
N ARG A 212 -12.97 -0.55 -18.10
CA ARG A 212 -12.55 0.86 -18.02
C ARG A 212 -13.74 1.78 -17.73
N LEU A 213 -13.65 2.49 -16.61
CA LEU A 213 -14.62 3.48 -16.15
C LEU A 213 -13.98 4.87 -16.25
N TYR A 214 -14.16 5.53 -17.40
CA TYR A 214 -13.39 6.70 -17.82
C TYR A 214 -13.74 7.94 -17.03
N ARG A 215 -15.03 8.19 -16.77
CA ARG A 215 -15.44 9.40 -16.05
C ARG A 215 -15.14 9.32 -14.56
N ASP A 216 -15.38 8.15 -13.99
CA ASP A 216 -15.11 7.87 -12.58
C ASP A 216 -13.63 8.05 -12.22
N SER A 217 -12.71 7.88 -13.17
CA SER A 217 -11.28 8.01 -12.87
C SER A 217 -10.90 9.42 -12.44
N LEU A 218 -11.64 10.46 -12.85
CA LEU A 218 -11.40 11.83 -12.37
C LEU A 218 -11.79 12.01 -10.90
N GLU A 219 -12.91 11.43 -10.48
CA GLU A 219 -13.31 11.44 -9.06
C GLU A 219 -12.34 10.62 -8.21
N ARG A 220 -11.89 9.47 -8.72
CA ARG A 220 -10.85 8.66 -8.07
C ARG A 220 -9.52 9.40 -7.97
N LEU A 221 -9.14 10.17 -8.99
CA LEU A 221 -7.95 11.01 -8.94
C LEU A 221 -8.10 12.11 -7.89
N ARG A 222 -9.28 12.73 -7.79
CA ARG A 222 -9.58 13.72 -6.76
C ARG A 222 -9.43 13.16 -5.34
N GLU A 223 -9.93 11.95 -5.11
CA GLU A 223 -9.74 11.23 -3.84
C GLU A 223 -8.26 10.93 -3.58
N CYS A 224 -7.53 10.46 -4.60
CA CYS A 224 -6.10 10.19 -4.54
C CYS A 224 -5.32 11.44 -4.13
N VAL A 225 -5.50 12.56 -4.83
CA VAL A 225 -4.83 13.84 -4.51
C VAL A 225 -5.15 14.30 -3.09
N THR A 226 -6.42 14.22 -2.69
CA THR A 226 -6.85 14.58 -1.32
C THR A 226 -6.16 13.71 -0.28
N GLU A 227 -6.01 12.41 -0.54
CA GLU A 227 -5.32 11.50 0.37
C GLU A 227 -3.82 11.77 0.39
N LEU A 228 -3.16 11.93 -0.76
CA LEU A 228 -1.71 12.17 -0.84
C LEU A 228 -1.29 13.44 -0.09
N ASN A 229 -2.08 14.51 -0.15
CA ASN A 229 -1.81 15.77 0.59
C ASN A 229 -1.88 15.62 2.12
N ARG A 230 -2.45 14.52 2.65
CA ARG A 230 -2.45 14.25 4.09
C ARG A 230 -1.12 13.71 4.61
N HIS A 231 -0.22 13.31 3.71
CA HIS A 231 1.05 12.68 4.07
C HIS A 231 2.22 13.65 3.81
N PRO A 232 3.28 13.62 4.65
CA PRO A 232 4.45 14.46 4.46
C PRO A 232 5.36 13.92 3.34
N LEU A 233 4.88 13.95 2.10
CA LEU A 233 5.59 13.44 0.93
C LEU A 233 6.67 14.41 0.44
N ASP A 234 7.70 13.90 -0.22
CA ASP A 234 8.74 14.72 -0.85
C ASP A 234 8.32 15.15 -2.26
N PHE A 235 7.67 14.25 -3.01
CA PHE A 235 7.11 14.51 -4.33
C PHE A 235 5.98 13.53 -4.66
N THR A 236 5.37 13.68 -5.83
CA THR A 236 4.44 12.71 -6.44
C THR A 236 4.91 12.40 -7.85
N ILE A 237 4.69 11.17 -8.32
CA ILE A 237 4.94 10.78 -9.71
C ILE A 237 3.76 10.02 -10.30
N GLN A 238 3.40 10.32 -11.55
CA GLN A 238 2.39 9.56 -12.30
C GLN A 238 3.05 8.71 -13.40
N LEU A 239 2.61 7.47 -13.60
CA LEU A 239 3.25 6.46 -14.47
C LEU A 239 2.73 6.40 -15.91
N GLY A 240 2.14 7.50 -16.40
CA GLY A 240 1.61 7.63 -17.74
C GLY A 240 0.12 7.32 -17.85
N ASP A 241 -0.39 7.53 -19.06
CA ASP A 241 -1.79 7.35 -19.43
C ASP A 241 -2.75 8.15 -18.55
N LEU A 242 -2.53 9.47 -18.51
CA LEU A 242 -3.40 10.42 -17.80
C LEU A 242 -4.80 10.48 -18.40
N ILE A 243 -4.88 10.40 -19.72
CA ILE A 243 -6.12 10.42 -20.51
C ILE A 243 -6.18 9.19 -21.40
N ASP A 244 -7.39 8.71 -21.75
CA ASP A 244 -7.57 7.63 -22.73
C ASP A 244 -7.56 8.19 -24.18
N GLY A 245 -7.98 9.44 -24.34
CA GLY A 245 -8.19 10.12 -25.64
C GLY A 245 -9.66 10.19 -26.04
N ASN A 246 -10.02 11.21 -26.82
CA ASN A 246 -11.40 11.48 -27.22
C ASN A 246 -11.54 11.69 -28.74
N ILE A 247 -12.77 11.87 -29.22
CA ILE A 247 -13.04 12.16 -30.63
C ILE A 247 -12.58 13.58 -30.94
N GLY A 248 -11.38 13.68 -31.52
CA GLY A 248 -10.75 14.93 -31.93
C GLY A 248 -9.74 15.46 -30.91
N PRO A 249 -8.76 16.26 -31.36
CA PRO A 249 -7.69 16.78 -30.52
C PRO A 249 -8.19 17.77 -29.47
N GLU A 250 -9.19 18.58 -29.78
CA GLU A 250 -9.75 19.59 -28.85
C GLU A 250 -10.31 18.96 -27.57
N LYS A 251 -11.20 17.96 -27.70
CA LYS A 251 -11.74 17.24 -26.54
C LYS A 251 -10.67 16.48 -25.76
N THR A 252 -9.66 15.97 -26.45
CA THR A 252 -8.54 15.27 -25.81
C THR A 252 -7.72 16.25 -24.95
N ARG A 253 -7.54 17.50 -25.40
CA ARG A 253 -6.93 18.57 -24.60
C ARG A 253 -7.79 18.97 -23.40
N GLU A 254 -9.10 19.11 -23.58
CA GLU A 254 -10.02 19.38 -22.48
C GLU A 254 -9.98 18.29 -21.40
N ASP A 255 -9.94 17.02 -21.82
CA ASP A 255 -9.79 15.88 -20.90
C ASP A 255 -8.45 15.96 -20.13
N LEU A 256 -7.36 16.37 -20.80
CA LEU A 256 -6.06 16.58 -20.17
C LEU A 256 -6.10 17.73 -19.15
N ASP A 257 -6.70 18.87 -19.52
CA ASP A 257 -6.83 20.03 -18.64
C ASP A 257 -7.63 19.68 -17.37
N ARG A 258 -8.67 18.85 -17.46
CA ARG A 258 -9.42 18.35 -16.30
C ARG A 258 -8.54 17.52 -15.36
N VAL A 259 -7.74 16.59 -15.91
CA VAL A 259 -6.82 15.76 -15.11
C VAL A 259 -5.73 16.61 -14.46
N MET A 260 -5.13 17.54 -15.22
CA MET A 260 -4.10 18.44 -14.71
C MET A 260 -4.62 19.40 -13.66
N SER A 261 -5.89 19.81 -13.73
CA SER A 261 -6.55 20.63 -12.70
C SER A 261 -6.64 19.91 -11.35
N GLU A 262 -6.87 18.59 -11.35
CA GLU A 262 -6.84 17.83 -10.10
C GLU A 262 -5.41 17.68 -9.56
N PHE A 263 -4.43 17.42 -10.45
CA PHE A 263 -3.03 17.35 -10.05
C PHE A 263 -2.45 18.68 -9.54
N ALA A 264 -2.93 19.82 -10.04
CA ALA A 264 -2.52 21.15 -9.57
C ALA A 264 -2.89 21.40 -8.10
N ARG A 265 -3.73 20.56 -7.50
CA ARG A 265 -4.08 20.62 -6.08
C ARG A 265 -3.09 19.86 -5.19
N LEU A 266 -2.12 19.14 -5.74
CA LEU A 266 -1.09 18.48 -4.93
C LEU A 266 -0.22 19.51 -4.21
N ASP A 267 0.05 19.28 -2.93
CA ASP A 267 0.93 20.15 -2.13
C ASP A 267 2.42 19.97 -2.49
N LYS A 268 2.73 18.90 -3.23
CA LYS A 268 4.08 18.46 -3.56
C LYS A 268 4.29 18.40 -5.06
N ARG A 269 5.55 18.58 -5.48
CA ARG A 269 5.94 18.56 -6.89
C ARG A 269 5.48 17.26 -7.56
N LEU A 270 4.90 17.39 -8.75
CA LEU A 270 4.51 16.27 -9.60
C LEU A 270 5.56 16.02 -10.69
N TYR A 271 5.94 14.76 -10.84
CA TYR A 271 6.75 14.25 -11.95
C TYR A 271 5.90 13.38 -12.87
N HIS A 272 6.29 13.33 -14.13
CA HIS A 272 5.48 12.75 -15.19
C HIS A 272 6.25 11.71 -15.99
N VAL A 273 5.66 10.52 -16.12
CA VAL A 273 6.01 9.53 -17.15
C VAL A 273 5.04 9.69 -18.32
N ALA A 274 5.52 9.64 -19.56
CA ALA A 274 4.67 9.68 -20.74
C ALA A 274 4.11 8.28 -21.04
N GLY A 275 2.78 8.15 -21.08
CA GLY A 275 2.10 6.91 -21.50
C GLY A 275 1.64 6.96 -22.96
N ASN A 276 1.33 5.79 -23.53
CA ASN A 276 0.97 5.71 -24.95
C ASN A 276 -0.39 6.36 -25.27
N HIS A 277 -1.36 6.31 -24.36
CA HIS A 277 -2.66 6.95 -24.57
C HIS A 277 -2.56 8.48 -24.46
N CYS A 278 -1.59 9.02 -23.71
CA CYS A 278 -1.34 10.47 -23.65
C CYS A 278 -1.02 11.02 -25.03
N LEU A 279 -0.29 10.25 -25.86
CA LEU A 279 0.12 10.66 -27.19
C LEU A 279 -1.06 10.85 -28.17
N ASN A 280 -2.28 10.44 -27.81
CA ASN A 280 -3.48 10.80 -28.56
C ASN A 280 -3.73 12.32 -28.60
N ALA A 281 -3.19 13.08 -27.65
CA ALA A 281 -3.20 14.55 -27.67
C ALA A 281 -2.13 15.14 -28.62
N GLY A 282 -1.16 14.33 -29.05
CA GLY A 282 0.06 14.78 -29.72
C GLY A 282 1.24 14.92 -28.75
N ARG A 283 2.45 14.61 -29.22
CA ARG A 283 3.67 14.64 -28.39
C ARG A 283 4.01 16.04 -27.89
N GLU A 284 4.05 17.02 -28.81
CA GLU A 284 4.38 18.42 -28.49
C GLU A 284 3.39 18.98 -27.45
N GLU A 285 2.10 18.70 -27.62
CA GLU A 285 1.05 19.13 -26.69
C GLU A 285 1.25 18.55 -25.28
N ILE A 286 1.58 17.25 -25.19
CA ILE A 286 1.83 16.59 -23.90
C ILE A 286 3.10 17.16 -23.25
N GLU A 287 4.17 17.33 -24.00
CA GLU A 287 5.42 17.87 -23.47
C GLU A 287 5.21 19.31 -22.96
N GLU A 288 4.50 20.16 -23.70
CA GLU A 288 4.14 21.51 -23.27
C GLU A 288 3.26 21.50 -22.00
N LYS A 289 2.17 20.73 -22.00
CA LYS A 289 1.22 20.70 -20.86
C LYS A 289 1.81 20.11 -19.58
N LEU A 290 2.77 19.20 -19.72
CA LEU A 290 3.47 18.60 -18.58
C LEU A 290 4.72 19.39 -18.18
N GLY A 291 5.07 20.47 -18.89
CA GLY A 291 6.24 21.29 -18.63
C GLY A 291 7.55 20.53 -18.81
N LEU A 292 7.63 19.67 -19.82
CA LEU A 292 8.76 18.79 -20.10
C LEU A 292 9.54 19.29 -21.32
N ASP A 293 10.83 19.58 -21.15
CA ASP A 293 11.74 19.80 -22.29
C ASP A 293 11.96 18.50 -23.09
N ARG A 294 11.92 17.35 -22.40
CA ARG A 294 12.00 15.99 -22.94
C ARG A 294 11.18 15.04 -22.09
N ALA A 295 10.59 14.02 -22.72
CA ALA A 295 9.80 13.00 -22.02
C ALA A 295 10.63 11.95 -21.23
N TYR A 296 11.96 12.01 -21.30
CA TYR A 296 12.88 11.25 -20.45
C TYR A 296 13.87 12.21 -19.78
N TYR A 297 14.12 12.00 -18.49
CA TYR A 297 14.93 12.88 -17.65
C TYR A 297 15.29 12.17 -16.34
N ASP A 298 16.15 12.79 -15.55
CA ASP A 298 16.52 12.31 -14.22
C ASP A 298 16.53 13.43 -13.18
N PHE A 299 16.38 13.07 -11.92
CA PHE A 299 16.41 14.00 -10.79
C PHE A 299 16.87 13.29 -9.51
N THR A 300 17.21 14.07 -8.50
CA THR A 300 17.54 13.59 -7.15
C THR A 300 16.45 14.03 -6.18
N PRO A 301 16.10 13.24 -5.15
CA PRO A 301 15.21 13.72 -4.10
C PRO A 301 15.89 14.88 -3.34
N ASP A 302 15.14 15.92 -3.02
CA ASP A 302 15.67 17.09 -2.33
C ASP A 302 16.24 16.71 -0.96
N GLY A 303 17.47 17.12 -0.68
CA GLY A 303 18.14 16.85 0.61
C GLY A 303 18.55 15.39 0.83
N VAL A 304 18.45 14.51 -0.17
CA VAL A 304 18.85 13.10 -0.05
C VAL A 304 20.01 12.77 -0.97
N GLU A 305 21.15 12.44 -0.35
CA GLU A 305 22.35 12.00 -1.06
C GLU A 305 22.30 10.50 -1.43
N GLY A 306 23.01 10.13 -2.49
CA GLY A 306 23.16 8.72 -2.89
C GLY A 306 21.93 8.11 -3.56
N TRP A 307 20.99 8.91 -4.05
CA TRP A 307 19.81 8.45 -4.79
C TRP A 307 19.57 9.24 -6.07
N ARG A 308 19.13 8.55 -7.11
CA ARG A 308 18.68 9.15 -8.37
C ARG A 308 17.42 8.47 -8.87
N LEU A 309 16.49 9.28 -9.37
CA LEU A 309 15.26 8.85 -10.01
C LEU A 309 15.40 9.14 -11.49
N ILE A 310 15.10 8.15 -12.32
CA ILE A 310 15.23 8.25 -13.77
C ILE A 310 13.89 7.91 -14.41
N VAL A 311 13.36 8.84 -15.20
CA VAL A 311 12.14 8.68 -15.97
C VAL A 311 12.51 8.39 -17.42
N LEU A 312 11.95 7.29 -17.95
CA LEU A 312 12.13 6.85 -19.33
C LEU A 312 10.87 7.12 -20.14
N ASP A 313 11.06 7.43 -21.41
CA ASP A 313 9.99 7.47 -22.40
C ASP A 313 9.96 6.16 -23.18
N GLY A 314 9.04 5.28 -22.79
CA GLY A 314 8.81 4.01 -23.48
C GLY A 314 8.13 4.14 -24.84
N ASN A 315 7.83 5.36 -25.30
CA ASN A 315 7.22 5.67 -26.58
C ASN A 315 8.12 6.53 -27.50
N ASP A 316 9.38 6.74 -27.11
CA ASP A 316 10.36 7.61 -27.79
C ASP A 316 10.57 7.22 -29.26
N ALA A 317 10.80 5.93 -29.54
CA ALA A 317 10.94 5.41 -30.89
C ALA A 317 9.71 4.60 -31.35
N GLY A 318 8.54 4.91 -30.77
CA GLY A 318 7.27 4.23 -31.00
C GLY A 318 6.83 3.33 -29.85
N TYR A 319 5.63 2.75 -29.97
CA TYR A 319 4.95 2.01 -28.90
C TYR A 319 5.83 0.90 -28.28
N GLY A 320 6.25 1.11 -27.03
CA GLY A 320 7.07 0.15 -26.27
C GLY A 320 8.52 0.04 -26.76
N VAL A 321 9.09 1.10 -27.36
CA VAL A 321 10.44 1.13 -27.94
C VAL A 321 11.20 2.38 -27.45
N LEU A 322 12.42 2.16 -26.96
CA LEU A 322 13.36 3.25 -26.63
C LEU A 322 14.23 3.55 -27.85
N GLY A 323 14.41 4.83 -28.16
CA GLY A 323 15.31 5.27 -29.22
C GLY A 323 16.78 5.12 -28.86
N GLU A 324 17.65 5.20 -29.87
CA GLU A 324 19.10 5.07 -29.69
C GLU A 324 19.68 6.20 -28.84
N GLU A 325 19.20 7.44 -29.02
CA GLU A 325 19.63 8.61 -28.25
C GLU A 325 19.31 8.43 -26.75
N GLN A 326 18.06 8.11 -26.42
CA GLN A 326 17.65 7.85 -25.03
C GLN A 326 18.42 6.66 -24.45
N THR A 327 18.63 5.59 -25.23
CA THR A 327 19.40 4.42 -24.78
C THR A 327 20.86 4.78 -24.47
N ALA A 328 21.49 5.62 -25.28
CA ALA A 328 22.84 6.11 -25.04
C ALA A 328 22.91 7.02 -23.81
N TRP A 329 21.96 7.94 -23.68
CA TRP A 329 21.81 8.82 -22.52
C TRP A 329 21.62 8.03 -21.23
N LEU A 330 20.76 7.00 -21.23
CA LEU A 330 20.52 6.16 -20.07
C LEU A 330 21.80 5.46 -19.60
N LYS A 331 22.59 4.90 -20.53
CA LYS A 331 23.88 4.27 -20.18
C LYS A 331 24.83 5.27 -19.52
N GLN A 332 24.96 6.47 -20.09
CA GLN A 332 25.82 7.52 -19.53
C GLN A 332 25.35 7.96 -18.14
N THR A 333 24.04 8.11 -17.95
CA THR A 333 23.42 8.51 -16.68
C THR A 333 23.62 7.45 -15.60
N LEU A 334 23.40 6.17 -15.92
CA LEU A 334 23.66 5.07 -15.00
C LEU A 334 25.15 4.92 -14.66
N ASP A 335 26.04 5.12 -15.63
CA ASP A 335 27.49 5.12 -15.36
C ASP A 335 27.93 6.28 -14.46
N ALA A 336 27.31 7.46 -14.59
CA ALA A 336 27.54 8.58 -13.71
C ALA A 336 27.01 8.30 -12.29
N ALA A 337 25.79 7.78 -12.18
CA ALA A 337 25.17 7.41 -10.91
C ALA A 337 26.01 6.35 -10.17
N ARG A 338 26.45 5.31 -10.86
CA ARG A 338 27.36 4.29 -10.32
C ARG A 338 28.67 4.89 -9.81
N ARG A 339 29.29 5.81 -10.56
CA ARG A 339 30.53 6.51 -10.14
C ARG A 339 30.33 7.38 -8.89
N ARG A 340 29.11 7.88 -8.68
CA ARG A 340 28.71 8.65 -7.49
C ARG A 340 28.18 7.77 -6.35
N ASN A 341 28.21 6.45 -6.51
CA ASN A 341 27.65 5.49 -5.56
C ASN A 341 26.15 5.74 -5.26
N GLU A 342 25.41 6.23 -6.26
CA GLU A 342 23.98 6.47 -6.17
C GLU A 342 23.20 5.16 -6.42
N ARG A 343 22.06 5.01 -5.75
CA ARG A 343 21.05 3.99 -6.03
C ARG A 343 19.95 4.57 -6.91
N VAL A 344 19.50 3.78 -7.89
CA VAL A 344 18.62 4.26 -8.95
C VAL A 344 17.26 3.57 -8.89
N ILE A 345 16.19 4.38 -8.93
CA ILE A 345 14.82 3.92 -9.21
C ILE A 345 14.46 4.39 -10.63
N LEU A 346 14.12 3.45 -11.49
CA LEU A 346 13.65 3.73 -12.85
C LEU A 346 12.13 3.76 -12.90
N PHE A 347 11.61 4.70 -13.68
CA PHE A 347 10.19 4.84 -13.99
C PHE A 347 9.99 4.77 -15.49
N ASN A 348 9.03 3.97 -15.94
CA ASN A 348 8.64 3.89 -17.34
C ASN A 348 7.18 3.48 -17.40
N HIS A 349 6.45 3.87 -18.44
CA HIS A 349 5.09 3.41 -18.61
C HIS A 349 5.03 1.88 -18.79
N PHE A 350 5.96 1.30 -19.57
CA PHE A 350 5.96 -0.13 -19.86
C PHE A 350 6.81 -0.93 -18.87
N ALA A 351 6.26 -2.04 -18.38
CA ALA A 351 7.03 -3.03 -17.63
C ALA A 351 8.16 -3.59 -18.50
N VAL A 352 9.40 -3.56 -17.99
CA VAL A 352 10.55 -4.15 -18.70
C VAL A 352 10.61 -5.66 -18.56
N LEU A 353 10.10 -6.21 -17.45
CA LEU A 353 10.17 -7.63 -17.13
C LEU A 353 8.83 -8.33 -17.35
N LYS A 354 8.81 -9.39 -18.16
CA LYS A 354 7.60 -10.20 -18.43
C LYS A 354 7.00 -10.80 -17.16
N LYS A 355 7.80 -11.19 -16.18
CA LYS A 355 7.31 -11.76 -14.91
C LYS A 355 6.57 -10.73 -14.04
N ALA A 356 6.79 -9.44 -14.27
CA ALA A 356 6.16 -8.36 -13.52
C ALA A 356 4.91 -7.78 -14.21
N ALA A 357 4.47 -8.32 -15.35
CA ALA A 357 3.27 -7.90 -16.07
C ALA A 357 2.66 -9.06 -16.85
N ALA A 358 1.41 -9.41 -16.56
CA ALA A 358 0.69 -10.47 -17.27
C ALA A 358 0.48 -10.13 -18.76
N ARG A 359 0.26 -8.84 -19.07
CA ARG A 359 0.13 -8.29 -20.41
C ARG A 359 1.37 -7.44 -20.74
N HIS A 360 2.52 -8.09 -20.84
CA HIS A 360 3.77 -7.42 -21.21
C HIS A 360 3.73 -6.89 -22.66
N ARG A 361 3.98 -5.59 -22.84
CA ARG A 361 3.84 -4.89 -24.13
C ARG A 361 5.07 -4.11 -24.59
N MET A 362 6.16 -4.14 -23.83
CA MET A 362 7.43 -3.58 -24.31
C MET A 362 7.96 -4.46 -25.45
N LYS A 363 8.22 -3.87 -26.63
CA LYS A 363 8.54 -4.63 -27.85
C LYS A 363 9.93 -5.26 -27.81
N THR A 364 10.92 -4.51 -27.35
CA THR A 364 12.34 -4.91 -27.32
C THR A 364 12.93 -4.70 -25.92
N PRO A 365 12.49 -5.48 -24.92
CA PRO A 365 12.93 -5.28 -23.53
C PRO A 365 14.38 -5.71 -23.28
N GLU A 366 14.93 -6.64 -24.05
CA GLU A 366 16.21 -7.31 -23.75
C GLU A 366 17.41 -6.34 -23.67
N PRO A 367 17.56 -5.35 -24.57
CA PRO A 367 18.62 -4.35 -24.44
C PRO A 367 18.51 -3.53 -23.15
N LEU A 368 17.29 -3.11 -22.79
CA LEU A 368 17.05 -2.34 -21.56
C LEU A 368 17.30 -3.20 -20.31
N GLN A 369 16.82 -4.46 -20.30
CA GLN A 369 17.12 -5.41 -19.22
C GLN A 369 18.62 -5.57 -19.03
N SER A 370 19.37 -5.75 -20.12
CA SER A 370 20.84 -5.89 -20.05
C SER A 370 21.51 -4.63 -19.50
N ILE A 371 21.07 -3.43 -19.89
CA ILE A 371 21.58 -2.16 -19.36
C ILE A 371 21.30 -2.06 -17.86
N ILE A 372 20.06 -2.33 -17.45
CA ILE A 372 19.62 -2.29 -16.05
C ILE A 372 20.45 -3.25 -15.20
N THR A 373 20.50 -4.53 -15.56
CA THR A 373 21.19 -5.57 -14.79
C THR A 373 22.69 -5.32 -14.68
N ARG A 374 23.34 -4.81 -15.74
CA ARG A 374 24.79 -4.53 -15.75
C ARG A 374 25.17 -3.24 -15.03
N SER A 375 24.21 -2.34 -14.81
CA SER A 375 24.48 -1.03 -14.20
C SER A 375 24.97 -1.12 -12.75
N GLY A 376 24.57 -2.17 -12.02
CA GLY A 376 24.93 -2.38 -10.61
C GLY A 376 24.42 -1.33 -9.62
N CYS A 377 23.66 -0.32 -10.08
CA CYS A 377 23.13 0.78 -9.26
C CYS A 377 21.60 0.87 -9.29
N VAL A 378 20.93 0.26 -10.26
CA VAL A 378 19.46 0.17 -10.28
C VAL A 378 18.99 -0.81 -9.22
N VAL A 379 18.04 -0.37 -8.40
CA VAL A 379 17.45 -1.17 -7.31
C VAL A 379 15.95 -1.40 -7.46
N ALA A 380 15.27 -0.56 -8.26
CA ALA A 380 13.85 -0.74 -8.55
C ALA A 380 13.49 -0.20 -9.94
N TYR A 381 12.44 -0.79 -10.53
CA TYR A 381 11.82 -0.38 -11.79
C TYR A 381 10.31 -0.36 -11.63
N PHE A 382 9.70 0.82 -11.74
CA PHE A 382 8.27 1.04 -11.55
C PHE A 382 7.58 1.36 -12.87
N ALA A 383 6.47 0.66 -13.13
CA ALA A 383 5.70 0.81 -14.36
C ALA A 383 4.19 0.82 -14.16
N GLY A 384 3.46 1.30 -15.18
CA GLY A 384 2.00 1.21 -15.30
C GLY A 384 1.62 0.29 -16.46
N HIS A 385 0.69 0.74 -17.30
CA HIS A 385 0.29 0.12 -18.58
C HIS A 385 -0.47 -1.21 -18.46
N ASP A 386 0.06 -2.19 -17.74
CA ASP A 386 -0.68 -3.41 -17.43
C ASP A 386 -1.55 -3.18 -16.20
N HIS A 387 -2.82 -2.82 -16.44
CA HIS A 387 -3.75 -2.39 -15.39
C HIS A 387 -4.00 -3.45 -14.30
N ALA A 388 -3.72 -4.73 -14.57
CA ALA A 388 -3.78 -5.80 -13.59
C ALA A 388 -2.66 -5.72 -12.54
N GLY A 389 -1.65 -4.88 -12.78
CA GLY A 389 -0.44 -4.78 -12.01
C GLY A 389 0.42 -6.06 -12.06
N GLY A 390 1.50 -6.04 -11.30
CA GLY A 390 2.38 -7.18 -11.18
C GLY A 390 3.63 -6.88 -10.38
N TYR A 391 4.38 -7.94 -10.07
CA TYR A 391 5.60 -7.82 -9.29
C TYR A 391 6.52 -8.98 -9.59
N ALA A 392 7.82 -8.69 -9.68
CA ALA A 392 8.87 -9.69 -9.66
C ALA A 392 10.15 -9.08 -9.09
N GLU A 393 11.01 -9.94 -8.57
CA GLU A 393 12.40 -9.60 -8.27
C GLU A 393 13.29 -10.39 -9.22
N GLU A 394 14.28 -9.71 -9.81
CA GLU A 394 15.29 -10.36 -10.63
C GLU A 394 16.65 -9.66 -10.45
N GLY A 395 17.67 -10.41 -10.04
CA GLY A 395 19.03 -9.89 -9.87
C GLY A 395 19.18 -8.86 -8.75
N GLY A 396 18.31 -8.90 -7.74
CA GLY A 396 18.25 -7.91 -6.66
C GLY A 396 17.44 -6.66 -6.98
N ILE A 397 16.85 -6.58 -8.18
CA ILE A 397 16.10 -5.42 -8.66
C ILE A 397 14.61 -5.66 -8.49
N GLN A 398 13.94 -4.71 -7.88
CA GLN A 398 12.51 -4.77 -7.58
C GLN A 398 11.70 -4.25 -8.77
N HIS A 399 11.01 -5.12 -9.50
CA HIS A 399 10.14 -4.74 -10.62
C HIS A 399 8.68 -4.70 -10.16
N VAL A 400 8.05 -3.52 -10.20
CA VAL A 400 6.66 -3.34 -9.79
C VAL A 400 5.88 -2.69 -10.92
N THR A 401 4.79 -3.35 -11.33
CA THR A 401 3.79 -2.77 -12.22
C THR A 401 2.56 -2.42 -11.40
N PHE A 402 2.20 -1.14 -11.39
CA PHE A 402 1.09 -0.61 -10.62
C PHE A 402 -0.24 -0.81 -11.36
N HIS A 403 -1.32 -0.92 -10.58
CA HIS A 403 -2.66 -1.14 -11.13
C HIS A 403 -3.18 0.15 -11.75
N GLY A 404 -3.93 0.01 -12.83
CA GLY A 404 -4.52 1.16 -13.51
C GLY A 404 -5.78 1.66 -12.81
N MET A 405 -5.82 2.96 -12.52
CA MET A 405 -6.95 3.58 -11.82
C MET A 405 -8.27 3.42 -12.56
N VAL A 406 -8.24 3.49 -13.89
CA VAL A 406 -9.45 3.41 -14.75
C VAL A 406 -10.18 2.07 -14.65
N GLU A 407 -9.49 0.96 -14.38
CA GLU A 407 -10.09 -0.39 -14.25
C GLU A 407 -10.34 -0.80 -12.78
N SER A 408 -10.06 0.09 -11.82
CA SER A 408 -10.04 -0.26 -10.40
C SER A 408 -11.40 -0.13 -9.68
N GLY A 409 -12.48 0.16 -10.41
CA GLY A 409 -13.84 0.19 -9.87
C GLY A 409 -13.99 0.98 -8.56
N TRP A 410 -14.79 0.48 -7.62
CA TRP A 410 -14.99 1.10 -6.30
C TRP A 410 -13.74 1.08 -5.39
N ARG A 411 -12.68 0.38 -5.77
CA ARG A 411 -11.47 0.24 -4.94
C ARG A 411 -10.53 1.43 -5.08
N ASN A 412 -10.52 2.13 -6.22
CA ASN A 412 -9.47 3.11 -6.59
C ASN A 412 -8.08 2.43 -6.73
N ALA A 413 -7.05 3.11 -7.25
CA ALA A 413 -5.68 2.58 -7.30
C ALA A 413 -4.62 3.68 -7.30
N TYR A 414 -3.84 3.71 -6.24
CA TYR A 414 -2.66 4.57 -6.06
C TYR A 414 -1.82 4.05 -4.90
N ALA A 415 -0.65 4.64 -4.65
CA ALA A 415 0.23 4.24 -3.58
C ALA A 415 0.98 5.42 -2.96
N ILE A 416 1.47 5.21 -1.76
CA ILE A 416 2.59 5.97 -1.19
C ILE A 416 3.78 5.02 -1.09
N VAL A 417 4.93 5.45 -1.59
CA VAL A 417 6.18 4.71 -1.56
C VAL A 417 7.10 5.36 -0.55
N TYR A 418 7.61 4.56 0.40
CA TYR A 418 8.60 4.97 1.38
C TYR A 418 9.91 4.26 1.07
N VAL A 419 10.98 5.03 0.91
CA VAL A 419 12.31 4.50 0.58
C VAL A 419 13.20 4.59 1.80
N PHE A 420 13.78 3.46 2.19
CA PHE A 420 14.73 3.36 3.29
C PHE A 420 16.08 2.89 2.75
N GLN A 421 17.09 2.86 3.63
CA GLN A 421 18.42 2.39 3.24
C GLN A 421 18.44 0.91 2.82
N ASP A 422 17.60 0.06 3.41
CA ASP A 422 17.60 -1.39 3.22
C ASP A 422 16.37 -1.92 2.47
N ARG A 423 15.35 -1.09 2.22
CA ARG A 423 14.07 -1.53 1.66
C ARG A 423 13.26 -0.41 1.01
N ILE A 424 12.28 -0.80 0.20
CA ILE A 424 11.17 0.06 -0.22
C ILE A 424 9.89 -0.50 0.39
N GLU A 425 9.07 0.36 0.99
CA GLU A 425 7.72 0.01 1.43
C GLU A 425 6.69 0.71 0.55
N ILE A 426 5.86 -0.08 -0.11
CA ILE A 426 4.72 0.40 -0.88
C ILE A 426 3.49 0.27 0.01
N ARG A 427 2.87 1.40 0.33
CA ARG A 427 1.52 1.47 0.89
C ARG A 427 0.54 1.63 -0.27
N GLY A 428 -0.04 0.51 -0.70
CA GLY A 428 -1.05 0.51 -1.74
C GLY A 428 -2.43 0.88 -1.20
N PHE A 429 -3.18 1.66 -1.97
CA PHE A 429 -4.57 2.01 -1.72
C PHE A 429 -5.44 1.37 -2.80
N GLY A 430 -6.58 0.82 -2.39
CA GLY A 430 -7.52 0.22 -3.32
C GLY A 430 -7.05 -1.09 -3.92
N ALA A 431 -6.95 -1.15 -5.24
CA ALA A 431 -6.48 -2.33 -5.97
C ALA A 431 -4.96 -2.55 -5.82
N VAL A 432 -4.19 -1.51 -5.50
CA VAL A 432 -2.74 -1.64 -5.35
C VAL A 432 -2.42 -2.40 -4.05
N PRO A 433 -1.72 -3.55 -4.09
CA PRO A 433 -1.31 -4.25 -2.89
C PRO A 433 -0.18 -3.52 -2.18
N SER A 434 -0.21 -3.52 -0.85
CA SER A 434 0.94 -3.10 -0.05
C SER A 434 2.09 -4.11 -0.15
N ARG A 435 3.33 -3.62 -0.20
CA ARG A 435 4.54 -4.46 -0.35
C ARG A 435 5.67 -3.94 0.53
N ARG A 436 6.55 -4.86 0.96
CA ARG A 436 7.86 -4.55 1.54
C ARG A 436 8.91 -5.25 0.71
N LEU A 437 9.75 -4.46 0.05
CA LEU A 437 10.70 -4.91 -0.97
C LEU A 437 12.11 -4.71 -0.41
N ALA A 438 12.83 -5.81 -0.15
CA ALA A 438 14.19 -5.71 0.35
C ALA A 438 15.12 -5.18 -0.75
N LEU A 439 15.99 -4.23 -0.40
CA LEU A 439 17.02 -3.76 -1.30
C LEU A 439 18.36 -4.36 -0.88
N LEU A 440 19.05 -5.02 -1.82
CA LEU A 440 20.37 -5.58 -1.53
C LEU A 440 21.36 -4.47 -1.19
N ALA A 441 22.25 -4.75 -0.25
CA ALA A 441 23.35 -3.86 0.07
C ALA A 441 24.16 -3.58 -1.21
N PRO A 442 24.68 -2.35 -1.39
CA PRO A 442 25.56 -2.06 -2.51
C PRO A 442 26.67 -3.11 -2.54
N ALA A 443 26.89 -3.74 -3.70
CA ALA A 443 28.08 -4.56 -3.86
C ALA A 443 29.28 -3.63 -3.64
N LEU A 444 29.99 -3.79 -2.51
CA LEU A 444 31.25 -3.08 -2.30
C LEU A 444 32.10 -3.31 -3.56
N PRO A 445 32.71 -2.26 -4.13
CA PRO A 445 33.68 -2.46 -5.19
C PRO A 445 34.68 -3.49 -4.69
N LYS A 446 34.93 -4.54 -5.47
CA LYS A 446 36.11 -5.39 -5.23
C LYS A 446 37.33 -4.48 -5.35
N THR A 447 37.73 -3.85 -4.25
CA THR A 447 39.03 -3.21 -4.14
C THR A 447 40.04 -4.28 -4.51
N ALA A 448 40.95 -3.92 -5.39
CA ALA A 448 41.98 -4.79 -5.93
C ALA A 448 42.78 -5.46 -4.81
N GLU A 449 42.37 -6.66 -4.38
CA GLU A 449 43.25 -7.64 -3.75
C GLU A 449 44.12 -8.27 -4.85
N ARG A 450 44.93 -7.44 -5.50
CA ARG A 450 46.11 -7.86 -6.26
C ARG A 450 47.24 -6.93 -5.84
N GLY A 451 47.87 -7.24 -4.71
CA GLY A 451 49.00 -6.46 -4.25
C GLY A 451 49.46 -6.67 -2.81
N ALA A 452 49.26 -7.84 -2.20
CA ALA A 452 49.88 -8.14 -0.89
C ALA A 452 50.00 -9.65 -0.65
N ARG A 453 50.60 -10.40 -1.58
CA ARG A 453 50.99 -11.80 -1.34
C ARG A 453 52.13 -12.31 -2.24
N ALA A 454 52.99 -11.40 -2.68
CA ALA A 454 54.19 -11.74 -3.45
C ALA A 454 55.37 -10.86 -3.00
N ALA A 455 55.70 -10.90 -1.72
CA ALA A 455 56.94 -10.35 -1.17
C ALA A 455 57.25 -10.98 0.19
N ASP A 456 57.24 -12.31 0.30
CA ASP A 456 57.88 -12.99 1.45
C ASP A 456 58.24 -14.46 1.18
N ARG A 457 58.70 -14.76 -0.03
CA ARG A 457 59.25 -16.08 -0.35
C ARG A 457 60.50 -15.93 -1.21
N ASP A 458 61.48 -15.22 -0.68
CA ASP A 458 62.87 -15.33 -1.12
C ASP A 458 63.79 -14.88 0.03
N ARG A 459 63.93 -15.75 1.03
CA ARG A 459 65.13 -15.78 1.87
C ARG A 459 65.61 -17.22 1.99
N VAL A 460 66.49 -17.53 1.04
CA VAL A 460 67.42 -18.66 1.01
C VAL A 460 68.15 -18.77 2.35
N THR A 461 67.98 -19.90 3.05
CA THR A 461 68.87 -20.32 4.13
C THR A 461 69.95 -21.23 3.55
N ALA A 462 71.19 -20.74 3.52
CA ALA A 462 72.39 -21.54 3.30
C ALA A 462 72.80 -22.25 4.61
N PRO A 463 73.44 -23.43 4.55
CA PRO A 463 73.89 -24.17 5.73
C PRO A 463 75.38 -23.96 6.04
N ALA A 464 75.70 -23.86 7.32
CA ALA A 464 77.00 -24.12 7.95
C ALA A 464 76.73 -24.06 9.46
N ALA A 465 77.37 -24.72 10.41
CA ALA A 465 78.41 -25.75 10.54
C ALA A 465 78.67 -25.76 12.06
N GLY A 466 78.97 -26.91 12.66
CA GLY A 466 78.89 -27.09 14.11
C GLY A 466 80.03 -26.53 14.98
N SER A 467 79.96 -26.97 16.25
CA SER A 467 80.84 -26.83 17.42
C SER A 467 80.09 -26.10 18.54
N GLY A 468 80.00 -26.53 19.79
CA GLY A 468 80.56 -27.65 20.53
C GLY A 468 80.63 -27.23 22.01
N LYS A 469 80.23 -28.11 22.94
CA LYS A 469 80.40 -28.03 24.42
C LYS A 469 79.69 -26.82 25.08
N HIS A 470 78.99 -26.90 26.20
CA HIS A 470 79.08 -27.71 27.41
C HIS A 470 77.68 -27.90 28.00
#